data_AF-A0A7J6RZV9-F1
#
_entry.id   AF-A0A7J6RZV9-F1
#
_cell.length_a   1.000
_cell.length_b   1.000
_cell.length_c   1.000
_cell.angle_alpha   90.00
_cell.angle_beta   90.00
_cell.angle_gamma   90.00
#
_symmetry.space_group_name_H-M   'P 1'
#
loop_
_entity.id
_entity.type
_entity.pdbx_description
1 polymer ?
#
loop_
_entity_poly.entity_id
_entity_poly.type
_entity_poly.pdbx_seq_one_letter_code
_entity_poly.pdbx_strand_id
1 'polypeptide(L)'
;SMATAMSLSGPCKMNPGRKKLMANEYSWTRQANVVWVDAPGPTGFSVGAVEADLNKFINNMLAFVTQFFKKLPNLNTNVHLVGVSSSALIVAMVAERIVKSPGSSVDLKGVMMSSGVVGPYDIYYESYKMAKDRKLLPQAELATMLSDLGKCNEEVQKCNSKGPGKPPLPLQCKAAVETCETTTLGPLVKAHISE
;
A
#
# COMPACT_ATOMS: atom_id res chain seq x y z
N SER A 1 7.65 -7.33 2.75
CA SER A 1 8.86 -7.35 1.93
C SER A 1 10.11 -7.17 2.76
N MET A 2 11.27 -7.51 2.21
CA MET A 2 12.57 -7.39 2.86
C MET A 2 12.87 -5.94 3.29
N ALA A 3 12.45 -4.95 2.50
CA ALA A 3 12.60 -3.55 2.85
C ALA A 3 11.98 -3.25 4.22
N THR A 4 10.71 -3.60 4.43
CA THR A 4 10.01 -3.39 5.72
C THR A 4 10.64 -4.18 6.86
N ALA A 5 11.13 -5.39 6.60
CA ALA A 5 11.85 -6.18 7.60
C ALA A 5 13.12 -5.45 8.08
N MET A 6 13.90 -4.90 7.15
CA MET A 6 15.21 -4.33 7.46
C MET A 6 15.20 -2.85 7.86
N SER A 7 14.09 -2.12 7.66
CA SER A 7 14.01 -0.69 7.99
C SER A 7 12.91 -0.32 8.99
N LEU A 8 11.90 -1.16 9.19
CA LEU A 8 10.78 -0.85 10.09
C LEU A 8 10.64 -1.86 11.23
N SER A 9 10.18 -3.07 10.94
CA SER A 9 9.58 -3.95 11.96
C SER A 9 10.34 -5.26 12.22
N GLY A 10 11.31 -5.61 11.39
CA GLY A 10 12.07 -6.84 11.56
C GLY A 10 13.09 -6.77 12.71
N PRO A 11 13.67 -7.93 13.07
CA PRO A 11 14.53 -8.08 14.25
C PRO A 11 15.89 -7.38 14.09
N CYS A 12 16.31 -7.13 12.86
CA CYS A 12 17.56 -6.49 12.54
C CYS A 12 17.32 -5.33 11.57
N LYS A 13 17.95 -4.19 11.81
CA LYS A 13 17.96 -3.04 10.91
C LYS A 13 19.34 -2.83 10.27
N MET A 14 19.35 -2.41 9.02
CA MET A 14 20.61 -2.04 8.34
C MET A 14 21.10 -0.69 8.86
N ASN A 15 22.38 -0.59 9.24
CA ASN A 15 23.02 0.69 9.51
C ASN A 15 23.60 1.25 8.19
N PRO A 16 23.06 2.36 7.64
CA PRO A 16 23.47 2.89 6.34
C PRO A 16 24.97 3.21 6.24
N GLY A 17 25.62 3.52 7.36
CA GLY A 17 27.03 3.93 7.39
C GLY A 17 28.03 2.81 7.71
N ARG A 18 27.57 1.62 8.15
CA ARG A 18 28.48 0.60 8.72
C ARG A 18 28.44 -0.76 8.04
N LYS A 19 27.62 -0.96 6.99
CA LYS A 19 27.37 -2.26 6.35
C LYS A 19 27.15 -3.39 7.37
N LYS A 20 26.55 -3.07 8.51
CA LYS A 20 26.32 -3.99 9.63
C LYS A 20 24.84 -3.98 9.99
N LEU A 21 24.32 -5.17 10.28
CA LEU A 21 23.00 -5.35 10.87
C LEU A 21 23.08 -5.05 12.37
N MET A 22 22.14 -4.27 12.86
CA MET A 22 21.96 -3.95 14.27
C MET A 22 20.63 -4.51 14.76
N ALA A 23 20.58 -4.98 16.00
CA ALA A 23 19.32 -5.42 16.60
C ALA A 23 18.29 -4.26 16.63
N ASN A 24 17.03 -4.60 16.39
CA ASN A 24 15.89 -3.70 16.52
C ASN A 24 15.13 -4.01 17.82
N GLU A 25 15.34 -3.18 18.84
CA GLU A 25 14.69 -3.33 20.15
C GLU A 25 13.15 -3.23 20.09
N TYR A 26 12.64 -2.59 19.03
CA TYR A 26 11.22 -2.40 18.75
C TYR A 26 10.67 -3.39 17.71
N SER A 27 11.38 -4.49 17.47
CA SER A 27 10.92 -5.48 16.48
C SER A 27 9.58 -6.10 16.85
N TRP A 28 8.73 -6.28 15.83
CA TRP A 28 7.45 -6.97 15.98
C TRP A 28 7.63 -8.44 16.32
N THR A 29 8.79 -9.04 16.03
CA THR A 29 9.06 -10.45 16.38
C THR A 29 9.15 -10.70 17.88
N ARG A 30 9.17 -9.64 18.69
CA ARG A 30 9.12 -9.77 20.15
C ARG A 30 7.74 -10.16 20.68
N GLN A 31 6.69 -9.98 19.87
CA GLN A 31 5.30 -10.21 20.27
C GLN A 31 4.52 -11.11 19.30
N ALA A 32 5.05 -11.37 18.09
CA ALA A 32 4.38 -12.17 17.08
C ALA A 32 5.37 -12.93 16.19
N ASN A 33 4.90 -14.00 15.56
CA ASN A 33 5.57 -14.58 14.40
C ASN A 33 5.26 -13.71 13.18
N VAL A 34 6.27 -13.14 12.54
CA VAL A 34 6.08 -12.21 11.42
C VAL A 34 6.68 -12.78 10.15
N VAL A 35 5.91 -12.76 9.06
CA VAL A 35 6.32 -13.21 7.73
C VAL A 35 6.32 -12.02 6.78
N TRP A 36 7.49 -11.66 6.28
CA TRP A 36 7.61 -10.61 5.26
C TRP A 36 7.67 -11.24 3.88
N VAL A 37 6.68 -10.92 3.05
CA VAL A 37 6.59 -11.44 1.68
C VAL A 37 7.07 -10.37 0.71
N ASP A 38 7.96 -10.74 -0.21
CA ASP A 38 8.26 -9.94 -1.39
C ASP A 38 7.25 -10.30 -2.48
N ALA A 39 6.42 -9.34 -2.88
CA ALA A 39 5.39 -9.52 -3.90
C ALA A 39 4.94 -8.15 -4.43
N PRO A 40 4.34 -8.09 -5.63
CA PRO A 40 4.11 -9.17 -6.61
C PRO A 40 5.42 -9.69 -7.24
N GLY A 41 5.38 -10.85 -7.89
CA GLY A 41 6.51 -11.28 -8.74
C GLY A 41 6.57 -10.44 -10.03
N PRO A 42 7.76 -10.02 -10.50
CA PRO A 42 9.05 -10.05 -9.83
C PRO A 42 9.21 -8.87 -8.83
N THR A 43 9.59 -9.15 -7.58
CA THR A 43 9.96 -8.14 -6.58
C THR A 43 10.95 -8.75 -5.60
N GLY A 44 12.06 -8.06 -5.30
CA GLY A 44 13.06 -8.52 -4.33
C GLY A 44 13.58 -9.92 -4.65
N PHE A 45 13.38 -10.87 -3.73
CA PHE A 45 13.78 -12.27 -3.93
C PHE A 45 12.72 -13.14 -4.61
N SER A 46 11.50 -12.64 -4.78
CA SER A 46 10.45 -13.34 -5.53
C SER A 46 10.66 -13.11 -7.01
N VAL A 47 11.21 -14.10 -7.69
CA VAL A 47 11.44 -14.10 -9.15
C VAL A 47 10.24 -14.70 -9.88
N GLY A 48 9.99 -14.25 -11.10
CA GLY A 48 8.88 -14.76 -11.92
C GLY A 48 8.46 -13.79 -13.01
N ALA A 49 7.37 -14.13 -13.71
CA ALA A 49 6.74 -13.24 -14.66
C ALA A 49 6.03 -12.09 -13.93
N VAL A 50 5.94 -10.93 -14.59
CA VAL A 50 5.15 -9.79 -14.12
C VAL A 50 3.69 -10.22 -14.03
N GLU A 51 3.05 -9.95 -12.90
CA GLU A 51 1.62 -10.19 -12.74
C GLU A 51 0.82 -9.39 -13.78
N ALA A 52 -0.09 -10.08 -14.48
CA ALA A 52 -0.86 -9.48 -15.58
C ALA A 52 -1.79 -8.35 -15.11
N ASP A 53 -2.36 -8.50 -13.91
CA ASP A 53 -3.25 -7.52 -13.30
C ASP A 53 -3.33 -7.71 -11.77
N LEU A 54 -4.05 -6.79 -11.11
CA LEU A 54 -4.26 -6.81 -9.66
C LEU A 54 -5.01 -8.07 -9.20
N ASN A 55 -6.00 -8.56 -9.94
CA ASN A 55 -6.75 -9.75 -9.53
C ASN A 55 -5.86 -11.00 -9.52
N LYS A 56 -4.99 -11.14 -10.54
CA LYS A 56 -4.01 -12.21 -10.60
C LYS A 56 -3.04 -12.13 -9.42
N PHE A 57 -2.56 -10.94 -9.09
CA PHE A 57 -1.75 -10.72 -7.90
C PHE A 57 -2.46 -11.13 -6.60
N ILE A 58 -3.70 -10.66 -6.37
CA ILE A 58 -4.49 -11.03 -5.17
C ILE A 58 -4.70 -12.55 -5.09
N ASN A 59 -5.00 -13.21 -6.21
CA ASN A 59 -5.17 -14.66 -6.26
C ASN A 59 -3.87 -15.41 -5.95
N ASN A 60 -2.73 -14.94 -6.45
CA ASN A 60 -1.42 -15.53 -6.12
C ASN A 60 -1.08 -15.34 -4.63
N MET A 61 -1.39 -14.18 -4.04
CA MET A 61 -1.23 -13.97 -2.60
C MET A 61 -2.15 -14.86 -1.76
N LEU A 62 -3.40 -15.04 -2.17
CA LEU A 62 -4.31 -15.99 -1.52
C LEU A 62 -3.75 -17.42 -1.58
N ALA A 63 -3.24 -17.84 -2.74
CA ALA A 63 -2.62 -19.14 -2.92
C ALA A 63 -1.38 -19.30 -2.03
N PHE A 64 -0.54 -18.28 -1.92
CA PHE A 64 0.60 -18.26 -1.00
C PHE A 64 0.14 -18.45 0.45
N VAL A 65 -0.79 -17.62 0.94
CA VAL A 65 -1.26 -17.69 2.35
C VAL A 65 -1.86 -19.06 2.65
N THR A 66 -2.69 -19.58 1.75
CA THR A 66 -3.33 -20.89 1.89
C THR A 66 -2.30 -22.02 1.94
N GLN A 67 -1.32 -22.02 1.04
CA GLN A 67 -0.28 -23.04 0.99
C GLN A 67 0.69 -22.93 2.17
N PHE A 68 1.01 -21.71 2.60
CA PHE A 68 1.86 -21.44 3.76
C PHE A 68 1.27 -22.08 5.01
N PHE A 69 0.00 -21.81 5.32
CA PHE A 69 -0.65 -22.40 6.50
C PHE A 69 -1.00 -23.89 6.34
N LYS A 70 -1.16 -24.39 5.12
CA LYS A 70 -1.22 -25.84 4.89
C LYS A 70 0.09 -26.54 5.24
N LYS A 71 1.24 -25.91 4.97
CA LYS A 71 2.57 -26.45 5.28
C LYS A 71 2.98 -26.22 6.74
N LEU A 72 2.55 -25.11 7.34
CA LEU A 72 2.85 -24.71 8.72
C LEU A 72 1.55 -24.49 9.51
N PRO A 73 0.75 -25.54 9.74
CA PRO A 73 -0.56 -25.42 10.37
C PRO A 73 -0.50 -24.90 11.81
N ASN A 74 0.62 -25.13 12.52
CA ASN A 74 0.86 -24.60 13.86
C ASN A 74 1.00 -23.07 13.91
N LEU A 75 1.30 -22.41 12.79
CA LEU A 75 1.35 -20.95 12.69
C LEU A 75 -0.01 -20.34 12.29
N ASN A 76 -0.99 -21.17 11.95
CA ASN A 76 -2.33 -20.72 11.55
C ASN A 76 -3.21 -20.42 12.78
N THR A 77 -2.77 -19.46 13.59
CA THR A 77 -3.48 -19.00 14.78
C THR A 77 -3.37 -17.50 14.87
N ASN A 78 -4.51 -16.82 15.08
CA ASN A 78 -4.58 -15.38 15.21
C ASN A 78 -3.90 -14.62 14.05
N VAL A 79 -4.21 -15.01 12.81
CA VAL A 79 -3.57 -14.47 11.62
C VAL A 79 -4.01 -13.03 11.39
N HIS A 80 -3.05 -12.13 11.19
CA HIS A 80 -3.30 -10.74 10.83
C HIS A 80 -2.55 -10.41 9.54
N LEU A 81 -3.21 -9.75 8.59
CA LEU A 81 -2.57 -9.25 7.38
C LEU A 81 -2.23 -7.77 7.55
N VAL A 82 -0.96 -7.41 7.34
CA VAL A 82 -0.48 -6.04 7.58
C VAL A 82 0.15 -5.48 6.32
N GLY A 83 -0.30 -4.31 5.89
CA GLY A 83 0.17 -3.63 4.69
C GLY A 83 0.49 -2.17 4.95
N VAL A 84 1.52 -1.67 4.28
CA VAL A 84 2.00 -0.28 4.33
C VAL A 84 1.86 0.36 2.94
N SER A 85 1.48 1.64 2.87
CA SER A 85 1.37 2.38 1.60
C SER A 85 0.42 1.64 0.64
N SER A 86 0.78 1.45 -0.64
CA SER A 86 -0.04 0.75 -1.63
C SER A 86 -0.38 -0.70 -1.23
N SER A 87 0.46 -1.35 -0.42
CA SER A 87 0.18 -2.71 0.06
C SER A 87 -0.93 -2.77 1.11
N ALA A 88 -1.32 -1.64 1.71
CA ALA A 88 -2.47 -1.58 2.61
C ALA A 88 -3.76 -2.01 1.91
N LEU A 89 -3.98 -1.55 0.68
CA LEU A 89 -5.12 -1.98 -0.13
C LEU A 89 -5.02 -3.48 -0.48
N ILE A 90 -3.82 -3.95 -0.83
CA ILE A 90 -3.56 -5.34 -1.18
C ILE A 90 -3.95 -6.29 -0.04
N VAL A 91 -3.51 -6.03 1.19
CA VAL A 91 -3.84 -6.90 2.33
C VAL A 91 -5.34 -6.91 2.66
N ALA A 92 -6.03 -5.79 2.45
CA ALA A 92 -7.48 -5.73 2.61
C ALA A 92 -8.20 -6.59 1.56
N MET A 93 -7.76 -6.54 0.29
CA MET A 93 -8.30 -7.37 -0.79
C MET A 93 -8.02 -8.87 -0.59
N VAL A 94 -6.82 -9.22 -0.11
CA VAL A 94 -6.50 -10.63 0.23
C VAL A 94 -7.37 -11.11 1.38
N ALA A 95 -7.54 -10.31 2.44
CA ALA A 95 -8.40 -10.63 3.57
C ALA A 95 -9.86 -10.83 3.14
N GLU A 96 -10.39 -9.93 2.32
CA GLU A 96 -11.72 -10.07 1.73
C GLU A 96 -11.86 -11.41 0.99
N ARG A 97 -10.85 -11.77 0.19
CA ARG A 97 -10.84 -13.03 -0.56
C ARG A 97 -10.77 -14.25 0.34
N ILE A 98 -10.02 -14.20 1.44
CA ILE A 98 -9.98 -15.26 2.46
C ILE A 98 -11.37 -15.46 3.07
N VAL A 99 -12.01 -14.37 3.53
CA VAL A 99 -13.34 -14.41 4.17
C VAL A 99 -14.42 -14.95 3.22
N LYS A 100 -14.36 -14.55 1.95
CA LYS A 100 -15.32 -14.98 0.92
C LYS A 100 -15.05 -16.37 0.35
N SER A 101 -13.90 -16.99 0.62
CA SER A 101 -13.56 -18.29 0.05
C SER A 101 -14.18 -19.42 0.87
N PRO A 102 -15.13 -20.19 0.30
CA PRO A 102 -15.75 -21.31 1.02
C PRO A 102 -14.69 -22.34 1.44
N GLY A 103 -14.70 -22.74 2.71
CA GLY A 103 -13.74 -23.72 3.23
C GLY A 103 -12.32 -23.20 3.44
N SER A 104 -12.11 -21.87 3.42
CA SER A 104 -10.85 -21.28 3.87
C SER A 104 -10.52 -21.74 5.29
N SER A 105 -9.34 -22.32 5.49
CA SER A 105 -8.86 -22.76 6.79
C SER A 105 -8.05 -21.70 7.53
N VAL A 106 -7.83 -20.52 6.93
CA VAL A 106 -6.99 -19.46 7.51
C VAL A 106 -7.69 -18.81 8.70
N ASP A 107 -7.07 -18.82 9.88
CA ASP A 107 -7.60 -18.24 11.11
C ASP A 107 -7.41 -16.71 11.16
N LEU A 108 -7.98 -16.01 10.17
CA LEU A 108 -7.87 -14.56 10.01
C LEU A 108 -8.65 -13.82 11.11
N LYS A 109 -7.97 -12.92 11.82
CA LYS A 109 -8.55 -12.08 12.89
C LYS A 109 -8.60 -10.60 12.56
N GLY A 110 -7.72 -10.11 11.70
CA GLY A 110 -7.69 -8.69 11.38
C GLY A 110 -6.78 -8.30 10.24
N VAL A 111 -6.96 -7.04 9.83
CA VAL A 111 -6.14 -6.37 8.84
C VAL A 111 -5.63 -5.07 9.44
N MET A 112 -4.35 -4.79 9.27
CA MET A 112 -3.76 -3.50 9.62
C MET A 112 -3.28 -2.78 8.36
N MET A 113 -3.76 -1.56 8.19
CA MET A 113 -3.48 -0.71 7.02
C MET A 113 -2.74 0.53 7.51
N SER A 114 -1.42 0.54 7.36
CA SER A 114 -0.57 1.62 7.86
C SER A 114 -0.21 2.60 6.75
N SER A 115 -0.52 3.88 6.94
CA SER A 115 -0.26 4.94 5.94
C SER A 115 -0.72 4.54 4.53
N GLY A 116 -1.90 3.92 4.45
CA GLY A 116 -2.38 3.27 3.25
C GLY A 116 -2.82 4.25 2.17
N VAL A 117 -2.52 3.92 0.92
CA VAL A 117 -3.06 4.65 -0.24
C VAL A 117 -4.44 4.05 -0.56
N VAL A 118 -5.48 4.55 0.10
CA VAL A 118 -6.88 4.13 -0.07
C VAL A 118 -7.78 5.33 -0.30
N GLY A 119 -8.70 5.23 -1.26
CA GLY A 119 -9.56 6.34 -1.65
C GLY A 119 -8.77 7.37 -2.46
N PRO A 120 -8.63 7.20 -3.79
CA PRO A 120 -7.67 7.96 -4.59
C PRO A 120 -7.86 9.47 -4.45
N TYR A 121 -9.10 9.99 -4.42
CA TYR A 121 -9.34 11.42 -4.23
C TYR A 121 -8.99 11.93 -2.83
N ASP A 122 -9.40 11.21 -1.79
CA ASP A 122 -9.27 11.65 -0.39
C ASP A 122 -7.81 11.86 0.00
N ILE A 123 -6.89 11.02 -0.49
CA ILE A 123 -5.45 11.15 -0.24
C ILE A 123 -4.93 12.52 -0.70
N TYR A 124 -5.32 12.95 -1.90
CA TYR A 124 -4.85 14.21 -2.46
C TYR A 124 -5.51 15.41 -1.77
N TYR A 125 -6.79 15.29 -1.44
CA TYR A 125 -7.52 16.33 -0.71
C TYR A 125 -6.96 16.53 0.71
N GLU A 126 -6.66 15.44 1.42
CA GLU A 126 -6.05 15.50 2.75
C GLU A 126 -4.58 15.94 2.68
N SER A 127 -3.87 15.67 1.57
CA SER A 127 -2.54 16.24 1.33
C SER A 127 -2.57 17.77 1.22
N TYR A 128 -3.60 18.33 0.55
CA TYR A 128 -3.82 19.79 0.51
C TYR A 128 -4.08 20.36 1.89
N LYS A 129 -4.98 19.73 2.66
CA LYS A 129 -5.27 20.16 4.03
C LYS A 129 -4.03 20.14 4.90
N MET A 130 -3.25 19.05 4.85
CA MET A 130 -1.98 18.94 5.57
C MET A 130 -1.02 20.06 5.17
N ALA A 131 -0.86 20.32 3.87
CA ALA A 131 0.00 21.39 3.35
C ALA A 131 -0.40 22.76 3.90
N LYS A 132 -1.70 23.07 3.89
CA LYS A 132 -2.27 24.31 4.40
C LYS A 132 -2.07 24.44 5.92
N ASP A 133 -2.48 23.43 6.68
CA ASP A 133 -2.51 23.47 8.15
C ASP A 133 -1.10 23.52 8.74
N ARG A 134 -0.14 22.85 8.08
CA ARG A 134 1.28 22.88 8.46
C ARG A 134 2.08 24.01 7.80
N LYS A 135 1.43 24.86 7.00
CA LYS A 135 2.05 26.00 6.31
C LYS A 135 3.26 25.59 5.45
N LEU A 136 3.13 24.46 4.74
CA LEU A 136 4.21 23.91 3.91
C LEU A 136 4.36 24.61 2.57
N LEU A 137 3.32 25.32 2.12
CA LEU A 137 3.29 26.00 0.81
C LEU A 137 2.77 27.43 0.92
N PRO A 138 3.21 28.35 0.04
CA PRO A 138 2.63 29.68 -0.09
C PRO A 138 1.14 29.64 -0.42
N GLN A 139 0.40 30.67 -0.01
CA GLN A 139 -1.05 30.76 -0.24
C GLN A 139 -1.43 30.68 -1.74
N ALA A 140 -0.60 31.21 -2.62
CA ALA A 140 -0.81 31.13 -4.08
C ALA A 140 -0.77 29.68 -4.58
N GLU A 141 0.21 28.89 -4.13
CA GLU A 141 0.32 27.47 -4.49
C GLU A 141 -0.81 26.64 -3.89
N LEU A 142 -1.22 26.94 -2.65
CA LEU A 142 -2.38 26.31 -2.01
C LEU A 142 -3.68 26.59 -2.79
N ALA A 143 -3.86 27.81 -3.32
CA ALA A 143 -5.01 28.15 -4.14
C ALA A 143 -5.02 27.37 -5.47
N THR A 144 -3.85 27.22 -6.12
CA THR A 144 -3.70 26.38 -7.31
C THR A 144 -4.00 24.91 -7.01
N MET A 145 -3.42 24.36 -5.94
CA MET A 145 -3.64 22.99 -5.51
C MET A 145 -5.12 22.70 -5.25
N LEU A 146 -5.84 23.62 -4.59
CA LEU A 146 -7.28 23.50 -4.36
C LEU A 146 -8.09 23.55 -5.65
N SER A 147 -7.72 24.41 -6.60
CA SER A 147 -8.37 24.48 -7.91
C SER A 147 -8.17 23.18 -8.69
N ASP A 148 -6.97 22.62 -8.67
CA ASP A 148 -6.67 21.41 -9.44
C ASP A 148 -7.23 20.13 -8.81
N LEU A 149 -7.52 20.13 -7.51
CA LEU A 149 -8.30 19.06 -6.88
C LEU A 149 -9.67 18.87 -7.55
N GLY A 150 -10.26 19.92 -8.11
CA GLY A 150 -11.48 19.80 -8.93
C GLY A 150 -11.26 18.91 -10.15
N LYS A 151 -10.17 19.14 -10.91
CA LYS A 151 -9.79 18.33 -12.08
C LYS A 151 -9.48 16.88 -11.69
N CYS A 152 -8.75 16.69 -10.59
CA CYS A 152 -8.48 15.37 -10.03
C CYS A 152 -9.78 14.60 -9.73
N ASN A 153 -10.77 15.25 -9.09
CA ASN A 153 -12.05 14.62 -8.78
C ASN A 153 -12.78 14.15 -10.05
N GLU A 154 -12.82 14.98 -11.08
CA GLU A 154 -13.46 14.64 -12.36
C GLU A 154 -12.81 13.42 -13.02
N GLU A 155 -11.47 13.35 -13.05
CA GLU A 155 -10.77 12.19 -13.61
C GLU A 155 -10.97 10.92 -12.77
N VAL A 156 -10.99 11.04 -11.44
CA VAL A 156 -11.30 9.91 -10.56
C VAL A 156 -12.73 9.39 -10.80
N GLN A 157 -13.70 10.28 -11.04
CA GLN A 157 -15.05 9.89 -11.41
C GLN A 157 -15.10 9.16 -12.76
N LYS A 158 -14.34 9.60 -13.76
CA LYS A 158 -14.22 8.90 -15.05
C LYS A 158 -13.63 7.50 -14.88
N CYS A 159 -12.58 7.36 -14.09
CA CYS A 159 -11.99 6.05 -13.73
C CYS A 159 -13.03 5.12 -13.08
N ASN A 160 -13.83 5.65 -12.16
CA ASN A 160 -14.83 4.91 -11.38
C ASN A 160 -16.22 4.84 -12.04
N SER A 161 -16.37 5.31 -13.28
CA SER A 161 -17.68 5.45 -13.95
C SER A 161 -18.48 4.16 -14.11
N LYS A 162 -17.82 3.00 -14.03
CA LYS A 162 -18.48 1.68 -14.03
C LYS A 162 -19.11 1.30 -12.68
N GLY A 163 -18.83 2.05 -11.63
CA GLY A 163 -19.33 1.83 -10.29
C GLY A 163 -18.54 0.80 -9.48
N PRO A 164 -18.87 0.64 -8.18
CA PRO A 164 -18.15 -0.24 -7.26
C PRO A 164 -18.15 -1.71 -7.71
N GLY A 165 -17.01 -2.39 -7.51
CA GLY A 165 -16.86 -3.83 -7.80
C GLY A 165 -16.85 -4.19 -9.29
N LYS A 166 -16.90 -3.20 -10.20
CA LYS A 166 -16.70 -3.42 -11.64
C LYS A 166 -15.22 -3.22 -12.02
N PRO A 167 -14.76 -3.85 -13.11
CA PRO A 167 -13.39 -3.65 -13.57
C PRO A 167 -13.13 -2.16 -13.86
N PRO A 168 -11.94 -1.65 -13.48
CA PRO A 168 -11.58 -0.27 -13.76
C PRO A 168 -11.50 -0.02 -15.27
N LEU A 169 -11.55 1.25 -15.66
CA LEU A 169 -11.23 1.71 -17.00
C LEU A 169 -9.73 2.10 -17.05
N PRO A 170 -8.82 1.23 -17.55
CA PRO A 170 -7.39 1.38 -17.26
C PRO A 170 -6.79 2.69 -17.74
N LEU A 171 -7.19 3.17 -18.92
CA LEU A 171 -6.70 4.44 -19.48
C LEU A 171 -7.20 5.65 -18.66
N GLN A 172 -8.48 5.65 -18.31
CA GLN A 172 -9.09 6.70 -17.48
C GLN A 172 -8.50 6.71 -16.07
N CYS A 173 -8.25 5.54 -15.48
CA CYS A 173 -7.62 5.43 -14.17
C CYS A 173 -6.15 5.87 -14.19
N LYS A 174 -5.42 5.57 -15.26
CA LYS A 174 -4.07 6.10 -15.45
C LYS A 174 -4.08 7.63 -15.55
N ALA A 175 -4.96 8.21 -16.38
CA ALA A 175 -5.11 9.65 -16.51
C ALA A 175 -5.49 10.33 -15.19
N ALA A 176 -6.33 9.68 -14.37
CA ALA A 176 -6.68 10.16 -13.04
C ALA A 176 -5.46 10.21 -12.11
N VAL A 177 -4.66 9.14 -12.05
CA VAL A 177 -3.42 9.12 -11.24
C VAL A 177 -2.48 10.24 -11.68
N GLU A 178 -2.18 10.32 -12.98
CA GLU A 178 -1.28 11.35 -13.53
C GLU A 178 -1.75 12.77 -13.22
N THR A 179 -3.05 13.04 -13.43
CA THR A 179 -3.64 14.35 -13.16
C THR A 179 -3.55 14.68 -11.68
N CYS A 180 -3.96 13.76 -10.80
CA CYS A 180 -3.98 14.01 -9.37
C CYS A 180 -2.58 14.16 -8.78
N GLU A 181 -1.63 13.26 -9.10
CA GLU A 181 -0.26 13.34 -8.58
C GLU A 181 0.43 14.63 -9.02
N THR A 182 0.37 14.97 -10.31
CA THR A 182 1.07 16.14 -10.86
C THR A 182 0.55 17.44 -10.26
N THR A 183 -0.77 17.52 -10.08
CA THR A 183 -1.40 18.77 -9.66
C THR A 183 -1.44 18.99 -8.15
N THR A 184 -1.41 17.91 -7.36
CA THR A 184 -1.53 18.00 -5.91
C THR A 184 -0.25 17.66 -5.17
N LEU A 185 0.48 16.61 -5.58
CA LEU A 185 1.74 16.25 -4.93
C LEU A 185 2.93 17.01 -5.53
N GLY A 186 2.85 17.41 -6.80
CA GLY A 186 3.90 18.16 -7.50
C GLY A 186 4.42 19.41 -6.73
N PRO A 187 3.54 20.31 -6.25
CA PRO A 187 3.96 21.48 -5.45
C PRO A 187 4.69 21.09 -4.16
N LEU A 188 4.17 20.09 -3.44
CA LEU A 188 4.80 19.59 -2.20
C LEU A 188 6.20 19.02 -2.44
N VAL A 189 6.37 18.26 -3.52
CA VAL A 189 7.68 17.68 -3.88
C VAL A 189 8.68 18.80 -4.22
N LYS A 190 8.26 19.84 -4.95
CA LYS A 190 9.15 20.96 -5.31
C LYS A 190 9.60 21.75 -4.08
N ALA A 191 8.69 22.03 -3.14
CA ALA A 191 9.02 22.74 -1.91
C ALA A 191 10.04 21.99 -1.04
N HIS A 192 10.05 20.65 -1.06
CA HIS A 192 11.03 19.86 -0.32
C HIS A 192 12.43 19.86 -0.95
N ILE A 193 12.54 20.07 -2.27
CA ILE A 193 13.83 20.08 -3.00
C ILE A 193 14.54 21.44 -2.88
N SER A 194 13.83 22.49 -2.44
CA SER A 194 14.37 23.85 -2.31
C SER A 194 15.06 24.16 -0.97
N GLU A 195 15.22 23.18 -0.07
CA GLU A 195 16.05 23.26 1.15
C GLU A 195 17.40 22.56 0.96
#